data_AF-A0A1B0A5U0-F1
#
_entry.id   AF-A0A1B0A5U0-F1
#
_cell.length_a   1.000
_cell.length_b   1.000
_cell.length_c   1.000
_cell.angle_alpha   90.00
_cell.angle_beta   90.00
_cell.angle_gamma   90.00
#
_symmetry.space_group_name_H-M   'P 1'
#
loop_
_entity.id
_entity.type
_entity.pdbx_description
1 polymer ?
#
loop_
_entity_poly.entity_id
_entity_poly.type
_entity_poly.pdbx_seq_one_letter_code
_entity_poly.pdbx_strand_id
1 'polypeptide(L)'
;MAGGRESYRIKDAEKKRVLDEAARQRRARKALEALEQDNFHEDPHADLVMSKKLPKFQDGLKNTKEKKSKRKGPEYYRAKYRKNFQQLLEEEKQLHPDPPNYSSALAPPPKTPQRHFCAVCGNFSKYSCTACGTRYCCIRCLSTHQDTRCLKWTA
;
A
#
# COMPACT_ATOMS: atom_id res chain seq x y z
N MET A 1 19.99 -41.43 -13.08
CA MET A 1 19.29 -40.15 -12.85
C MET A 1 18.46 -39.81 -14.10
N ALA A 2 17.24 -40.34 -14.22
CA ALA A 2 16.37 -40.02 -15.35
C ALA A 2 15.60 -38.73 -15.04
N GLY A 3 15.98 -37.64 -15.70
CA GLY A 3 15.22 -36.38 -15.65
C GLY A 3 13.84 -36.58 -16.26
N GLY A 4 12.80 -36.47 -15.44
CA GLY A 4 11.41 -36.63 -15.87
C GLY A 4 11.06 -35.62 -16.95
N ARG A 5 10.64 -36.13 -18.12
CA ARG A 5 9.98 -35.33 -19.17
C ARG A 5 8.61 -34.90 -18.64
N GLU A 6 8.54 -33.74 -18.01
CA GLU A 6 7.26 -33.16 -17.62
C GLU A 6 6.45 -32.80 -18.87
N SER A 7 5.27 -33.39 -19.02
CA SER A 7 4.41 -33.09 -20.15
C SER A 7 3.87 -31.65 -20.04
N TYR A 8 3.92 -30.91 -21.15
CA TYR A 8 3.39 -29.55 -21.23
C TYR A 8 1.89 -29.48 -20.85
N ARG A 9 1.18 -30.59 -21.09
CA ARG A 9 -0.24 -30.78 -20.77
C ARG A 9 -0.54 -30.73 -19.26
N ILE A 10 0.39 -31.24 -18.43
CA ILE A 10 0.28 -31.20 -16.97
C ILE A 10 0.51 -29.76 -16.47
N LYS A 11 1.47 -29.03 -17.06
CA LYS A 11 1.74 -27.62 -16.74
C LYS A 11 0.55 -26.71 -17.07
N ASP A 12 -0.15 -26.96 -18.17
CA ASP A 12 -1.36 -26.21 -18.55
C ASP A 12 -2.56 -26.48 -17.62
N ALA A 13 -2.68 -27.71 -17.10
CA ALA A 13 -3.71 -28.06 -16.13
C ALA A 13 -3.48 -27.38 -14.77
N GLU A 14 -2.21 -27.27 -14.34
CA GLU A 14 -1.85 -26.61 -13.09
C GLU A 14 -2.13 -25.09 -13.12
N LYS A 15 -1.92 -24.44 -14.27
CA LYS A 15 -2.30 -23.03 -14.50
C LYS A 15 -3.81 -22.79 -14.43
N LYS A 16 -4.62 -23.82 -14.65
CA LYS A 16 -6.10 -23.77 -14.62
C LYS A 16 -6.69 -24.24 -13.29
N ARG A 17 -5.86 -24.49 -12.27
CA ARG A 17 -6.32 -24.89 -10.94
C ARG A 17 -7.28 -23.84 -10.39
N VAL A 18 -8.53 -24.25 -10.17
CA VAL A 18 -9.57 -23.40 -9.59
C VAL A 18 -9.14 -23.01 -8.19
N LEU A 19 -8.98 -21.71 -7.94
CA LEU A 19 -8.70 -21.21 -6.59
C LEU A 19 -10.01 -21.10 -5.81
N ASP A 20 -10.02 -21.75 -4.65
CA ASP A 20 -11.10 -21.61 -3.67
C ASP A 20 -11.23 -20.14 -3.20
N GLU A 21 -12.44 -19.76 -2.78
CA GLU A 21 -12.78 -18.41 -2.34
C GLU A 21 -11.89 -17.95 -1.18
N ALA A 22 -11.64 -18.83 -0.21
CA ALA A 22 -10.74 -18.53 0.92
C ALA A 22 -9.30 -18.27 0.45
N ALA A 23 -8.83 -18.99 -0.56
CA ALA A 23 -7.50 -18.76 -1.14
C ALA A 23 -7.43 -17.42 -1.88
N ARG A 24 -8.50 -17.04 -2.59
CA ARG A 24 -8.60 -15.73 -3.26
C ARG A 24 -8.61 -14.58 -2.26
N GLN A 25 -9.36 -14.70 -1.17
CA GLN A 25 -9.37 -13.70 -0.08
C GLN A 25 -8.00 -13.57 0.59
N ARG A 26 -7.29 -14.69 0.84
CA ARG A 26 -5.93 -14.65 1.39
C ARG A 26 -4.97 -13.86 0.50
N ARG A 27 -5.00 -14.09 -0.81
CA ARG A 27 -4.17 -13.35 -1.78
C ARG A 27 -4.52 -11.86 -1.81
N ALA A 28 -5.81 -11.52 -1.81
CA ALA A 28 -6.26 -10.13 -1.78
C ALA A 28 -5.75 -9.40 -0.53
N ARG A 29 -5.82 -10.04 0.64
CA ARG A 29 -5.27 -9.47 1.90
C ARG A 29 -3.76 -9.26 1.83
N LYS A 30 -3.01 -10.25 1.33
CA LYS A 30 -1.56 -10.14 1.17
C LYS A 30 -1.17 -8.98 0.23
N ALA A 31 -1.91 -8.79 -0.86
CA ALA A 31 -1.67 -7.68 -1.77
C ALA A 31 -1.92 -6.32 -1.09
N LEU A 32 -2.99 -6.20 -0.29
CA LEU A 32 -3.24 -4.98 0.50
C LEU A 32 -2.12 -4.74 1.50
N GLU A 33 -1.69 -5.78 2.23
CA GLU A 33 -0.58 -5.70 3.18
C GLU A 33 0.74 -5.28 2.50
N ALA A 34 1.04 -5.81 1.31
CA ALA A 34 2.21 -5.41 0.55
C ALA A 34 2.16 -3.93 0.12
N LEU A 35 0.99 -3.45 -0.33
CA LEU A 35 0.78 -2.04 -0.65
C LEU A 35 0.90 -1.14 0.60
N GLU A 36 0.58 -1.66 1.78
CA GLU A 36 0.73 -0.95 3.06
C GLU A 36 2.17 -0.92 3.56
N GLN A 37 3.00 -1.90 3.19
CA GLN A 37 4.41 -2.00 3.63
C GLN A 37 5.37 -1.04 2.92
N ASP A 38 5.02 -0.53 1.73
CA ASP A 38 5.99 0.09 0.80
C ASP A 38 6.19 1.61 0.95
N ASN A 39 5.87 2.19 2.11
CA ASN A 39 5.91 3.66 2.32
C ASN A 39 6.99 4.17 3.27
N PHE A 40 7.83 3.30 3.85
CA PHE A 40 8.90 3.74 4.74
C PHE A 40 10.27 3.64 4.05
N HIS A 41 10.71 4.73 3.44
CA HIS A 41 12.13 4.93 3.14
C HIS A 41 12.78 5.63 4.34
N GLU A 42 13.71 4.93 5.01
CA GLU A 42 14.69 5.61 5.87
C GLU A 42 15.39 6.66 5.02
N ASP A 43 15.43 7.90 5.52
CA ASP A 43 16.09 9.00 4.83
C ASP A 43 17.55 8.58 4.54
N PRO A 44 17.97 8.41 3.27
CA PRO A 44 19.34 8.02 2.94
C PRO A 44 20.37 9.06 3.40
N HIS A 45 19.91 10.22 3.89
CA HIS A 45 20.69 11.29 4.49
C HIS A 45 20.62 11.36 6.02
N ALA A 46 20.04 10.34 6.67
CA ALA A 46 19.97 10.22 8.14
C ALA A 46 21.33 10.37 8.82
N ASP A 47 22.33 9.70 8.26
CA ASP A 47 23.71 9.63 8.76
C ASP A 47 24.65 10.60 8.02
N LEU A 48 24.13 11.56 7.25
CA LEU A 48 24.97 12.62 6.69
C LEU A 48 25.49 13.52 7.81
N VAL A 49 26.66 13.15 8.33
CA VAL A 49 27.48 14.00 9.18
C VAL A 49 27.91 15.20 8.34
N MET A 50 27.28 16.35 8.56
CA MET A 50 27.70 17.62 7.95
C MET A 50 29.20 17.82 8.22
N SER A 51 30.01 17.74 7.17
CA SER A 51 31.46 17.92 7.27
C SER A 51 31.79 19.19 8.04
N LYS A 52 32.58 19.07 9.11
CA LYS A 52 33.07 20.20 9.93
C LYS A 52 33.92 21.22 9.16
N LYS A 53 34.15 21.00 7.85
CA LYS A 53 34.87 21.90 6.93
C LYS A 53 33.94 22.77 6.08
N LEU A 54 32.66 22.92 6.43
CA LEU A 54 31.79 23.90 5.76
C LEU A 54 32.20 25.32 6.21
N PRO A 55 32.48 26.27 5.29
CA PRO A 55 32.82 27.64 5.65
C PRO A 55 31.72 28.28 6.50
N LYS A 56 32.06 28.66 7.73
CA LYS A 56 31.17 29.44 8.59
C LYS A 56 31.16 30.88 8.09
N PHE A 57 30.17 31.25 7.29
CA PHE A 57 29.90 32.66 7.05
C PHE A 57 29.40 33.26 8.38
N GLN A 58 30.23 34.11 8.98
CA GLN A 58 29.78 34.98 10.06
C GLN A 58 28.86 36.04 9.44
N ASP A 59 27.55 35.82 9.52
CA ASP A 59 26.58 36.90 9.40
C ASP A 59 26.70 37.78 10.65
N GLY A 60 27.57 38.78 10.56
CA GLY A 60 27.53 39.90 11.48
C GLY A 60 26.32 40.75 11.14
N LEU A 61 25.27 40.74 11.96
CA LEU A 61 24.49 41.95 12.26
C LEU A 61 23.51 41.74 13.44
N LYS A 62 23.82 42.44 14.54
CA LYS A 62 22.93 43.09 15.52
C LYS A 62 21.94 42.24 16.35
N ASN A 63 22.28 42.16 17.64
CA ASN A 63 21.43 42.36 18.82
C ASN A 63 19.92 42.52 18.57
N THR A 64 19.17 41.44 18.82
CA THR A 64 17.82 41.53 19.40
C THR A 64 17.62 40.33 20.32
N LYS A 65 17.24 40.60 21.57
CA LYS A 65 16.79 39.60 22.55
C LYS A 65 15.49 38.96 22.03
N GLU A 66 15.59 38.01 21.11
CA GLU A 66 14.45 37.21 20.71
C GLU A 66 14.11 36.25 21.85
N LYS A 67 12.94 36.47 22.43
CA LYS A 67 12.30 35.52 23.35
C LYS A 67 12.45 34.13 22.77
N LYS A 68 12.98 33.19 23.55
CA LYS A 68 12.88 31.73 23.32
C LYS A 68 11.39 31.34 23.26
N SER A 69 10.73 31.69 22.18
CA SER A 69 9.50 31.06 21.75
C SER A 69 9.85 29.60 21.52
N LYS A 70 8.94 28.71 21.89
CA LYS A 70 9.00 27.25 21.72
C LYS A 70 9.00 26.86 20.22
N ARG A 71 9.87 27.47 19.40
CA ARG A 71 10.13 27.05 18.03
C ARG A 71 10.87 25.73 18.14
N LYS A 72 10.10 24.67 18.03
CA LYS A 72 10.60 23.30 18.08
C LYS A 72 11.72 23.17 17.03
N GLY A 73 12.88 22.70 17.47
CA GLY A 73 14.09 22.70 16.64
C GLY A 73 13.96 21.87 15.36
N PRO A 74 14.90 22.00 14.41
CA PRO A 74 14.91 21.18 13.19
C PRO A 74 14.93 19.67 13.49
N GLU A 75 15.43 19.28 14.66
CA GLU A 75 15.37 17.91 15.20
C GLU A 75 13.95 17.43 15.48
N TYR A 76 13.06 18.31 15.97
CA TYR A 76 11.64 18.00 16.14
C TYR A 76 10.95 17.76 14.80
N TYR A 77 11.28 18.54 13.77
CA TYR A 77 10.77 18.33 12.43
C TYR A 77 11.33 17.05 11.81
N ARG A 78 12.65 16.79 11.93
CA ARG A 78 13.27 15.51 11.49
C ARG A 78 12.68 14.28 12.18
N ALA A 79 12.38 14.36 13.48
CA ALA A 79 11.74 13.27 14.22
C ALA A 79 10.25 13.12 13.87
N LYS A 80 9.54 14.23 13.58
CA LYS A 80 8.14 14.22 13.14
C LYS A 80 7.96 13.62 11.74
N TYR A 81 8.89 13.90 10.82
CA TYR A 81 8.89 13.37 9.45
C TYR A 81 9.50 11.97 9.32
N ARG A 82 9.97 11.37 10.43
CA ARG A 82 10.44 9.97 10.50
C ARG A 82 9.38 8.98 10.99
N LYS A 83 8.15 9.42 11.21
CA LYS A 83 7.09 8.54 11.71
C LYS A 83 6.33 7.93 10.55
N ASN A 84 6.21 6.60 10.55
CA ASN A 84 5.30 5.92 9.64
C ASN A 84 3.85 6.33 9.96
N PHE A 85 2.94 6.22 9.00
CA PHE A 85 1.52 6.55 9.16
C PHE A 85 0.91 5.93 10.41
N GLN A 86 1.21 4.65 10.71
CA GLN A 86 0.76 3.99 11.93
C GLN A 86 1.23 4.67 13.23
N GLN A 87 2.46 5.18 13.25
CA GLN A 87 3.01 5.88 14.42
C GLN A 87 2.37 7.26 14.60
N LEU A 88 2.02 7.94 13.50
CA LEU A 88 1.28 9.20 13.55
C LEU A 88 -0.13 9.00 14.10
N LEU A 89 -0.81 7.92 13.71
CA LEU A 89 -2.14 7.58 14.24
C LEU A 89 -2.13 7.29 15.75
N GLU A 90 -1.13 6.56 16.23
CA GLU A 90 -1.01 6.26 17.66
C GLU A 90 -0.72 7.52 18.49
N GLU A 91 0.13 8.43 17.97
CA GLU A 91 0.39 9.74 18.62
C GLU A 91 -0.87 10.62 18.64
N GLU A 92 -1.62 10.69 17.53
CA GLU A 92 -2.88 11.45 17.48
C GLU A 92 -3.88 10.93 18.50
N LYS A 93 -4.04 9.61 18.62
CA LYS A 93 -4.93 8.97 19.59
C LYS A 93 -4.56 9.30 21.04
N GLN A 94 -3.26 9.44 21.35
CA GLN A 94 -2.79 9.80 22.69
C GLN A 94 -3.00 11.28 23.01
N LEU A 95 -2.82 12.16 22.01
CA LEU A 95 -2.96 13.61 22.19
C LEU A 95 -4.42 14.07 22.15
N HIS A 96 -5.24 13.42 21.33
CA HIS A 96 -6.63 13.77 21.06
C HIS A 96 -7.52 12.52 21.10
N PRO A 97 -7.82 11.99 22.31
CA PRO A 97 -8.66 10.81 22.45
C PRO A 97 -10.12 11.07 22.09
N ASP A 98 -10.60 12.31 22.26
CA ASP A 98 -11.99 12.68 22.00
C ASP A 98 -12.27 12.90 20.49
N PRO A 99 -13.43 12.43 19.97
CA PRO A 99 -13.82 12.69 18.57
C PRO A 99 -14.00 14.19 18.27
N PRO A 100 -13.77 14.64 17.02
CA PRO A 100 -13.46 13.85 15.83
C PRO A 100 -11.95 13.60 15.66
N ASN A 101 -11.56 12.32 15.62
CA ASN A 101 -10.22 11.83 15.29
C ASN A 101 -10.25 10.90 14.07
N TYR A 102 -9.08 10.54 13.53
CA TYR A 102 -8.96 9.64 12.38
C TYR A 102 -9.77 8.32 12.53
N SER A 103 -9.75 7.71 13.72
CA SER A 103 -10.51 6.47 14.00
C SER A 103 -12.03 6.67 14.04
N SER A 104 -12.50 7.84 14.47
CA SER A 104 -13.93 8.17 14.55
C SER A 104 -14.54 8.56 13.20
N ALA A 105 -13.69 8.92 12.23
CA ALA A 105 -14.11 9.29 10.88
C ALA A 105 -14.43 8.07 9.98
N LEU A 106 -14.29 6.84 10.50
CA LEU A 106 -14.59 5.62 9.78
C LEU A 106 -16.07 5.54 9.40
N ALA A 107 -16.33 5.38 8.11
CA ALA A 107 -17.68 5.14 7.62
C ALA A 107 -18.21 3.79 8.14
N PRO A 108 -19.50 3.70 8.49
CA PRO A 108 -20.10 2.43 8.89
C PRO A 108 -20.11 1.43 7.72
N PRO A 109 -20.20 0.12 8.01
CA PRO A 109 -20.30 -0.91 6.98
C PRO A 109 -21.47 -0.65 6.00
N PRO A 110 -21.33 -1.03 4.72
CA PRO A 110 -22.37 -0.83 3.74
C PRO A 110 -23.64 -1.61 4.10
N LYS A 111 -24.80 -0.94 4.02
CA LYS A 111 -26.12 -1.56 4.26
C LYS A 111 -26.63 -2.39 3.06
N THR A 112 -26.06 -2.17 1.89
CA THR A 112 -26.48 -2.80 0.62
C THR A 112 -25.46 -3.84 0.15
N PRO A 113 -25.89 -4.90 -0.56
CA PRO A 113 -24.97 -5.91 -1.07
C PRO A 113 -23.98 -5.33 -2.08
N GLN A 114 -22.79 -5.92 -2.14
CA GLN A 114 -21.75 -5.54 -3.09
C GLN A 114 -22.23 -5.75 -4.53
N ARG A 115 -22.03 -4.74 -5.38
CA ARG A 115 -22.24 -4.85 -6.83
C ARG A 115 -21.00 -5.43 -7.49
N HIS A 116 -21.21 -6.29 -8.48
CA HIS A 116 -20.11 -6.90 -9.23
C HIS A 116 -20.02 -6.29 -10.63
N PHE A 117 -18.88 -5.69 -10.92
CA PHE A 117 -18.58 -5.07 -12.20
C PHE A 117 -17.46 -5.81 -12.92
N CYS A 118 -17.48 -5.75 -14.24
CA CYS A 118 -16.44 -6.31 -15.08
C CYS A 118 -15.16 -5.47 -14.94
N ALA A 119 -14.04 -6.13 -14.61
CA ALA A 119 -12.75 -5.45 -14.47
C ALA A 119 -12.15 -4.94 -15.80
N VAL A 120 -12.75 -5.31 -16.94
CA VAL A 120 -12.26 -4.91 -18.27
C VAL A 120 -13.03 -3.69 -18.80
N CYS A 121 -14.37 -3.70 -18.73
CA CYS A 121 -15.21 -2.67 -19.33
C CYS A 121 -16.15 -1.95 -18.35
N GLY A 122 -16.17 -2.31 -17.07
CA GLY A 122 -16.99 -1.66 -16.04
C GLY A 122 -18.48 -2.02 -16.04
N ASN A 123 -18.99 -2.75 -17.03
CA ASN A 123 -20.39 -3.18 -17.05
C ASN A 123 -20.70 -4.26 -15.99
N PHE A 124 -21.98 -4.49 -15.67
CA PHE A 124 -22.39 -5.56 -14.74
C PHE A 124 -21.81 -6.91 -15.13
N SER A 125 -21.13 -7.56 -14.19
CA SER A 125 -20.52 -8.86 -14.41
C SER A 125 -21.44 -9.98 -13.97
N LYS A 126 -21.58 -11.01 -14.81
CA LYS A 126 -22.31 -12.25 -14.48
C LYS A 126 -21.38 -13.42 -14.18
N TYR A 127 -20.11 -13.33 -14.56
CA TYR A 127 -19.17 -14.44 -14.52
C TYR A 127 -17.92 -14.09 -13.71
N SER A 128 -17.23 -15.13 -13.22
CA SER A 128 -15.97 -15.05 -12.50
C SER A 128 -14.90 -15.91 -13.16
N CYS A 129 -13.66 -15.43 -13.18
CA CYS A 129 -12.52 -16.20 -13.65
C CYS A 129 -12.18 -17.30 -12.63
N THR A 130 -12.01 -18.53 -13.08
CA THR A 130 -11.68 -19.67 -12.21
C THR A 130 -10.27 -19.60 -11.63
N ALA A 131 -9.33 -18.96 -12.33
CA ALA A 131 -7.93 -18.89 -11.92
C ALA A 131 -7.66 -17.79 -10.88
N CYS A 132 -8.33 -16.63 -10.96
CA CYS A 132 -8.06 -15.50 -10.07
C CYS A 132 -9.30 -14.88 -9.40
N GLY A 133 -10.52 -15.28 -9.81
CA GLY A 133 -11.77 -14.77 -9.25
C GLY A 133 -12.24 -13.43 -9.78
N THR A 134 -11.46 -12.76 -10.64
CA THR A 134 -11.87 -11.48 -11.25
C THR A 134 -13.16 -11.64 -12.05
N ARG A 135 -14.04 -10.65 -11.93
CA ARG A 135 -15.35 -10.67 -12.57
C ARG A 135 -15.32 -10.13 -14.00
N TYR A 136 -16.11 -10.73 -14.89
CA TYR A 136 -16.24 -10.31 -16.28
C TYR A 136 -17.68 -10.41 -16.79
N CYS A 137 -18.00 -9.67 -17.86
CA CYS A 137 -19.36 -9.62 -18.43
C CYS A 137 -19.55 -10.55 -19.64
N CYS A 138 -18.50 -10.81 -20.42
CA CYS A 138 -18.57 -11.63 -21.65
C CYS A 138 -17.23 -12.32 -21.96
N ILE A 139 -17.27 -13.28 -22.90
CA ILE A 139 -16.09 -14.07 -23.32
C ILE A 139 -14.97 -13.17 -23.86
N ARG A 140 -15.30 -12.09 -24.59
CA ARG A 140 -14.31 -11.12 -25.06
C ARG A 140 -13.52 -10.51 -23.89
N CYS A 141 -14.23 -10.11 -22.83
CA CYS A 141 -13.58 -9.60 -21.62
C CYS A 141 -12.80 -10.68 -20.87
N LEU A 142 -13.22 -11.95 -20.93
CA LEU A 142 -12.43 -13.05 -20.38
C LEU A 142 -11.10 -13.21 -21.10
N SER A 143 -11.08 -13.19 -22.44
CA SER A 143 -9.85 -13.25 -23.23
C SER A 143 -8.92 -12.10 -22.87
N THR A 144 -9.41 -10.86 -22.93
CA THR A 144 -8.62 -9.67 -22.56
C THR A 144 -8.11 -9.75 -21.12
N HIS A 145 -8.91 -10.28 -20.20
CA HIS A 145 -8.49 -10.51 -18.82
C HIS A 145 -7.36 -11.55 -18.74
N GLN A 146 -7.48 -12.69 -19.42
CA GLN A 146 -6.46 -13.74 -19.46
C GLN A 146 -5.13 -13.22 -20.02
N ASP A 147 -5.18 -12.38 -21.05
CA ASP A 147 -3.98 -11.87 -21.72
C ASP A 147 -3.23 -10.82 -20.89
N THR A 148 -3.95 -9.95 -20.19
CA THR A 148 -3.36 -8.72 -19.61
C THR A 148 -3.37 -8.64 -18.09
N ARG A 149 -4.27 -9.39 -17.42
CA ARG A 149 -4.62 -9.15 -16.00
C ARG A 149 -4.69 -10.41 -15.13
N CYS A 150 -4.85 -11.59 -15.71
CA CYS A 150 -5.00 -12.81 -14.93
C CYS A 150 -3.69 -13.15 -14.20
N LEU A 151 -3.77 -13.32 -12.88
CA LEU A 151 -2.65 -13.64 -11.97
C LEU A 151 -1.52 -12.59 -11.84
N LYS A 152 -1.54 -11.51 -12.63
CA LYS A 152 -0.55 -10.41 -12.51
C LYS A 152 -0.72 -9.58 -11.24
N TRP A 153 -1.96 -9.43 -10.75
CA TRP A 153 -2.32 -8.58 -9.61
C TRP A 153 -2.66 -9.37 -8.33
N THR A 154 -2.40 -10.69 -8.32
CA THR A 154 -2.69 -11.56 -7.16
C THR A 154 -1.45 -12.25 -6.59
N ALA A 155 -0.26 -11.86 -7.05
CA ALA A 155 1.04 -12.33 -6.56
C ALA A 155 1.54 -11.45 -5.40
#